data_AF-A0A8S3I7H6-F1
#
_entry.id   AF-A0A8S3I7H6-F1
#
_cell.length_a   1.000
_cell.length_b   1.000
_cell.length_c   1.000
_cell.angle_alpha   90.00
_cell.angle_beta   90.00
_cell.angle_gamma   90.00
#
_symmetry.space_group_name_H-M   'P 1'
#
loop_
_entity.id
_entity.type
_entity.pdbx_description
1 polymer ?
#
loop_
_entity_poly.entity_id
_entity_poly.type
_entity_poly.pdbx_seq_one_letter_code
_entity_poly.pdbx_strand_id
1 'polypeptide(L)'
;MLTDTGLVLPNFTELRIYPSFTEIRQQYNAPKNFTICFSRGVFANIPRGSLSIEGVPIESKQIVPKANNLENQTIFVQRHSNEEPQECNVIQADDLLLQNIKTKRYFFAQRHEIEYVNIPEQEETAVTYVLKHQGKATLSYQIQGEDFIS
;
A
#
# COMPACT_ATOMS: atom_id res chain seq x y z
N MET A 1 -22.71 -10.97 3.06
CA MET A 1 -22.31 -9.99 4.10
C MET A 1 -20.87 -9.60 3.81
N LEU A 2 -20.66 -8.41 3.28
CA LEU A 2 -19.32 -7.87 3.03
C LEU A 2 -18.83 -7.29 4.36
N THR A 3 -17.81 -7.89 4.96
CA THR A 3 -17.14 -7.29 6.12
C THR A 3 -16.45 -6.03 5.66
N ASP A 4 -16.93 -4.90 6.16
CA ASP A 4 -16.35 -3.57 6.00
C ASP A 4 -14.96 -3.53 6.64
N THR A 5 -13.94 -4.03 5.92
CA THR A 5 -12.53 -3.75 6.19
C THR A 5 -12.20 -2.39 5.59
N GLY A 6 -12.92 -1.36 6.05
CA GLY A 6 -12.64 0.02 5.68
C GLY A 6 -11.26 0.42 6.18
N LEU A 7 -10.48 1.06 5.32
CA LEU A 7 -9.26 1.75 5.74
C LEU A 7 -9.63 2.73 6.87
N VAL A 8 -9.02 2.56 8.04
CA VAL A 8 -9.27 3.44 9.18
C VAL A 8 -8.16 4.47 9.23
N LEU A 9 -8.51 5.75 9.14
CA LEU A 9 -7.57 6.85 9.29
C LEU A 9 -7.33 7.18 10.77
N PRO A 10 -6.13 7.64 11.14
CA PRO A 10 -5.85 8.04 12.51
C PRO A 10 -6.62 9.30 12.88
N ASN A 11 -7.14 9.36 14.10
CA ASN A 11 -7.70 10.57 14.70
C ASN A 11 -6.60 11.59 15.01
N PHE A 12 -5.41 11.11 15.38
CA PHE A 12 -4.28 11.92 15.82
C PHE A 12 -2.97 11.18 15.56
N THR A 13 -1.92 11.91 15.16
CA THR A 13 -0.57 11.38 14.97
C THR A 13 0.42 12.19 15.80
N GLU A 14 1.22 11.50 16.61
CA GLU A 14 2.32 12.04 17.40
C GLU A 14 3.64 11.49 16.84
N LEU A 15 4.65 12.36 16.74
CA LEU A 15 6.00 11.99 16.36
C LEU A 15 6.92 12.25 17.55
N ARG A 16 7.72 11.25 17.91
CA ARG A 16 8.79 11.39 18.91
C ARG A 16 10.12 11.09 18.26
N ILE A 17 11.00 12.09 18.24
CA ILE A 17 12.29 12.00 17.58
C ILE A 17 13.35 11.65 18.62
N TYR A 18 14.04 10.54 18.42
CA TYR A 18 15.18 10.09 19.21
C TYR A 18 16.44 10.14 18.35
N PRO A 19 17.65 10.14 18.95
CA PRO A 19 18.89 10.22 18.17
C PRO A 19 19.06 9.14 17.09
N SER A 20 18.49 7.94 17.29
CA SER A 20 18.66 6.79 16.40
C SER A 20 17.39 6.35 15.66
N PHE A 21 16.22 6.89 16.02
CA PHE A 21 14.95 6.52 15.39
C PHE A 21 13.87 7.58 15.65
N THR A 22 12.82 7.57 14.84
CA THR A 22 11.57 8.28 15.13
C THR A 22 10.49 7.28 15.49
N GLU A 23 9.80 7.49 16.60
CA GLU A 23 8.59 6.75 16.96
C GLU A 23 7.37 7.51 16.44
N ILE A 24 6.53 6.82 15.67
CA ILE A 24 5.26 7.31 15.17
C ILE A 24 4.17 6.64 15.99
N ARG A 25 3.32 7.45 16.63
CA ARG A 25 2.18 6.99 17.42
C ARG A 25 0.90 7.54 16.82
N GLN A 26 0.00 6.66 16.42
CA GLN A 26 -1.24 7.00 15.74
C GLN A 26 -2.43 6.49 16.56
N GLN A 27 -3.33 7.39 16.94
CA GLN A 27 -4.53 7.04 17.72
C GLN A 27 -5.71 6.80 16.80
N TYR A 28 -6.47 5.74 17.07
CA TYR A 28 -7.65 5.32 16.32
C TYR A 28 -8.84 5.07 17.25
N ASN A 29 -10.04 5.33 16.75
CA ASN A 29 -11.24 4.68 17.27
C ASN A 29 -11.39 3.37 16.48
N ALA A 30 -10.68 2.33 16.91
CA ALA A 30 -10.52 1.10 16.16
C ALA A 30 -11.77 0.21 16.25
N PRO A 31 -12.37 -0.18 15.12
CA PRO A 31 -13.37 -1.25 15.09
C PRO A 31 -12.71 -2.61 15.42
N LYS A 32 -13.54 -3.65 15.59
CA LYS A 32 -13.05 -5.00 15.93
C LYS A 32 -12.04 -5.53 14.90
N ASN A 33 -12.30 -5.33 13.61
CA ASN A 33 -11.37 -5.62 12.53
C ASN A 33 -10.92 -4.30 11.92
N PHE A 34 -9.64 -3.99 11.95
CA PHE A 34 -9.13 -2.78 11.33
C PHE A 34 -7.85 -3.05 10.56
N THR A 35 -7.71 -2.38 9.42
CA THR A 35 -6.61 -2.55 8.49
C THR A 35 -5.89 -1.23 8.29
N ILE A 36 -4.56 -1.27 8.35
CA ILE A 36 -3.68 -0.14 8.06
C ILE A 36 -2.85 -0.50 6.83
N CYS A 37 -2.81 0.38 5.85
CA CYS A 37 -1.90 0.27 4.72
C CYS A 37 -0.64 1.10 4.96
N PHE A 38 0.51 0.51 4.67
CA PHE A 38 1.81 1.17 4.64
C PHE A 38 2.33 1.13 3.22
N SER A 39 2.91 2.22 2.73
CA SER A 39 3.71 2.13 1.51
C SER A 39 4.91 1.22 1.74
N ARG A 40 5.40 0.56 0.69
CA ARG A 40 6.57 -0.34 0.76
C ARG A 40 7.78 0.35 1.37
N GLY A 41 8.02 1.61 1.01
CA GLY A 41 9.13 2.41 1.54
C GLY A 41 9.03 2.59 3.05
N VAL A 42 7.83 2.91 3.57
CA VAL A 42 7.63 3.05 5.02
C VAL A 42 7.74 1.69 5.70
N PHE A 43 7.04 0.66 5.22
CA PHE A 43 6.99 -0.65 5.86
C PHE A 43 8.37 -1.32 5.94
N ALA A 44 9.19 -1.19 4.90
CA ALA A 44 10.55 -1.73 4.86
C ALA A 44 11.48 -1.11 5.91
N ASN A 45 11.21 0.13 6.33
CA ASN A 45 11.99 0.86 7.33
C ASN A 45 11.49 0.66 8.76
N ILE A 46 10.41 -0.10 8.96
CA ILE A 46 9.90 -0.42 10.30
C ILE A 46 10.71 -1.60 10.86
N PRO A 47 11.47 -1.42 11.96
CA PRO A 47 12.20 -2.51 12.58
C PRO A 47 11.27 -3.66 12.99
N ARG A 48 11.76 -4.89 12.84
CA ARG A 48 10.99 -6.07 13.25
C ARG A 48 10.65 -5.98 14.74
N GLY A 49 9.36 -6.06 15.06
CA GLY A 49 8.87 -6.02 16.43
C GLY A 49 8.54 -4.62 16.97
N SER A 50 8.88 -3.54 16.28
CA SER A 50 8.49 -2.19 16.73
C SER A 50 7.02 -1.85 16.44
N LEU A 51 6.39 -2.56 15.49
CA LEU A 51 4.99 -2.33 15.10
C LEU A 51 4.02 -2.99 16.10
N SER A 52 3.43 -2.18 16.97
CA SER A 52 2.56 -2.61 18.06
C SER A 52 1.24 -1.83 18.14
N ILE A 53 0.25 -2.41 18.81
CA ILE A 53 -1.01 -1.77 19.18
C ILE A 53 -1.13 -1.76 20.70
N GLU A 54 -1.44 -0.60 21.26
CA GLU A 54 -1.71 -0.38 22.69
C GLU A 54 -3.19 0.01 22.91
N GLY A 55 -3.67 -0.16 24.14
CA GLY A 55 -5.01 0.28 24.57
C GLY A 55 -6.13 -0.74 24.37
N VAL A 56 -5.94 -1.74 23.50
CA VAL A 56 -6.90 -2.84 23.28
C VAL A 56 -6.17 -4.17 23.08
N PRO A 57 -6.60 -5.28 23.72
CA PRO A 57 -6.03 -6.59 23.49
C PRO A 57 -6.22 -7.07 22.03
N ILE A 58 -5.15 -7.57 21.43
CA ILE A 58 -5.14 -8.15 20.09
C ILE A 58 -5.51 -9.63 20.18
N GLU A 59 -6.40 -10.08 19.30
CA GLU A 59 -6.74 -11.49 19.09
C GLU A 59 -5.87 -12.10 17.99
N SER A 60 -5.71 -11.41 16.85
CA SER A 60 -4.80 -11.82 15.79
C SER A 60 -4.24 -10.64 14.99
N LYS A 61 -3.11 -10.88 14.33
CA LYS A 61 -2.43 -9.94 13.43
C LYS A 61 -2.08 -10.66 12.14
N GLN A 62 -2.44 -10.08 11.01
CA GLN A 62 -2.10 -10.57 9.68
C GLN A 62 -1.40 -9.46 8.90
N ILE A 63 -0.34 -9.83 8.19
CA ILE A 63 0.41 -8.92 7.32
C ILE A 63 0.30 -9.52 5.92
N VAL A 64 -0.25 -8.74 4.99
CA VAL A 64 -0.43 -9.16 3.60
C VAL A 64 0.26 -8.12 2.71
N PRO A 65 1.29 -8.49 1.94
CA PRO A 65 1.79 -7.63 0.89
C PRO A 65 0.66 -7.45 -0.13
N LYS A 66 0.30 -6.21 -0.40
CA LYS A 66 -0.58 -5.86 -1.51
C LYS A 66 0.32 -5.54 -2.69
N ALA A 67 0.39 -6.48 -3.63
CA ALA A 67 0.99 -6.20 -4.91
C ALA A 67 0.24 -5.02 -5.53
N ASN A 68 0.98 -4.06 -6.06
CA ASN A 68 0.42 -3.02 -6.90
C ASN A 68 0.06 -3.68 -8.24
N ASN A 69 -1.10 -4.33 -8.30
CA ASN A 69 -1.51 -4.92 -9.56
C ASN A 69 -1.97 -3.78 -10.46
N LEU A 70 -1.29 -3.66 -11.60
CA LEU A 70 -1.75 -2.79 -12.68
C LEU A 70 -3.14 -3.22 -13.18
N GLU A 71 -3.63 -4.40 -12.79
CA GLU A 71 -4.92 -4.96 -13.19
C GLU A 71 -6.07 -3.98 -13.00
N ASN A 72 -6.86 -3.84 -14.05
CA ASN A 72 -7.97 -2.90 -14.19
C ASN A 72 -7.56 -1.41 -14.26
N GLN A 73 -6.27 -1.08 -14.27
CA GLN A 73 -5.81 0.28 -14.56
C GLN A 73 -5.75 0.54 -16.07
N THR A 74 -5.86 1.82 -16.43
CA THR A 74 -5.67 2.30 -17.79
C THR A 74 -4.25 2.85 -17.96
N ILE A 75 -3.55 2.38 -18.99
CA ILE A 75 -2.18 2.78 -19.34
C ILE A 75 -2.10 3.16 -20.83
N PHE A 76 -1.10 3.95 -21.22
CA PHE A 76 -0.73 4.10 -22.63
C PHE A 76 0.40 3.13 -22.98
N VAL A 77 0.32 2.54 -24.16
CA VAL A 77 1.34 1.64 -24.68
C VAL A 77 1.87 2.20 -25.99
N GLN A 78 3.18 2.41 -26.05
CA GLN A 78 3.91 2.79 -27.24
C GLN A 78 4.91 1.68 -27.58
N ARG A 79 4.58 0.83 -28.56
CA ARG A 79 5.45 -0.27 -29.01
C ARG A 79 6.66 0.20 -29.80
N HIS A 80 6.48 1.30 -30.53
CA HIS A 80 7.51 1.89 -31.37
C HIS A 80 7.50 3.40 -31.16
N SER A 81 8.69 4.02 -31.10
CA SER A 81 8.85 5.47 -30.87
C SER A 81 8.11 6.36 -31.87
N ASN A 82 7.74 5.81 -33.03
CA ASN A 82 7.07 6.52 -34.12
C ASN A 82 5.56 6.21 -34.21
N GLU A 83 5.02 5.41 -33.30
CA GLU A 83 3.58 5.12 -33.23
C GLU A 83 2.89 5.97 -32.17
N GLU A 84 1.62 6.31 -32.42
CA GLU A 84 0.79 6.97 -31.41
C GLU A 84 0.54 6.03 -30.22
N PRO A 85 0.70 6.51 -28.97
CA PRO A 85 0.42 5.71 -27.79
C PRO A 85 -1.03 5.20 -27.77
N GLN A 86 -1.20 3.92 -27.46
CA GLN A 86 -2.50 3.26 -27.42
C GLN A 86 -3.01 3.16 -26.00
N GLU A 87 -4.20 3.68 -25.74
CA GLU A 87 -4.87 3.55 -24.44
C GLU A 87 -5.38 2.12 -24.23
N CYS A 88 -4.95 1.50 -23.14
CA CYS A 88 -5.21 0.09 -22.86
C CYS A 88 -5.61 -0.12 -21.40
N ASN A 89 -6.56 -1.04 -21.17
CA ASN A 89 -6.83 -1.59 -19.84
C ASN A 89 -5.87 -2.74 -19.56
N VAL A 90 -5.29 -2.78 -18.37
CA VAL A 90 -4.53 -3.96 -17.94
C VAL A 90 -5.50 -5.02 -17.46
N ILE A 91 -5.43 -6.20 -18.05
CA ILE A 91 -6.27 -7.35 -17.70
C ILE A 91 -5.56 -8.22 -16.67
N GLN A 92 -4.25 -8.42 -16.86
CA GLN A 92 -3.39 -9.16 -15.94
C GLN A 92 -2.04 -8.45 -15.85
N ALA A 93 -1.58 -8.18 -14.63
CA ALA A 93 -0.37 -7.36 -14.41
C ALA A 93 0.92 -8.17 -14.51
N ASP A 94 0.88 -9.45 -14.14
CA ASP A 94 2.08 -10.31 -14.06
C ASP A 94 2.71 -10.56 -15.44
N ASP A 95 1.87 -10.76 -16.45
CA ASP A 95 2.26 -11.04 -17.84
C ASP A 95 2.01 -9.84 -18.78
N LEU A 96 1.48 -8.73 -18.24
CA LEU A 96 1.08 -7.54 -19.00
C LEU A 96 0.14 -7.88 -20.16
N LEU A 97 -0.88 -8.70 -19.87
CA LEU A 97 -2.01 -8.87 -20.78
C LEU A 97 -2.87 -7.60 -20.76
N LEU A 98 -2.97 -6.93 -21.89
CA LEU A 98 -3.67 -5.67 -22.05
C LEU A 98 -4.84 -5.82 -23.01
N GLN A 99 -5.85 -4.96 -22.86
CA GLN A 99 -6.93 -4.78 -23.81
C GLN A 99 -6.92 -3.35 -24.34
N ASN A 100 -6.75 -3.18 -25.65
CA ASN A 100 -6.87 -1.89 -26.30
C ASN A 100 -8.30 -1.35 -26.14
N ILE A 101 -8.47 -0.13 -25.63
CA ILE A 101 -9.80 0.41 -25.34
C ILE A 101 -10.63 0.64 -26.60
N LYS A 102 -9.99 1.09 -27.69
CA LYS A 102 -10.65 1.41 -28.97
C LYS A 102 -11.03 0.15 -29.74
N THR A 103 -10.10 -0.80 -29.88
CA THR A 103 -10.30 -1.99 -30.72
C THR A 103 -10.82 -3.20 -29.95
N LYS A 104 -10.80 -3.15 -28.62
CA LYS A 104 -11.13 -4.26 -27.70
C LYS A 104 -10.25 -5.52 -27.88
N ARG A 105 -9.16 -5.42 -28.64
CA ARG A 105 -8.21 -6.51 -28.87
C ARG A 105 -7.29 -6.69 -27.67
N TYR A 106 -6.96 -7.94 -27.39
CA TYR A 106 -6.03 -8.33 -26.34
C TYR A 106 -4.63 -8.55 -26.90
N PHE A 107 -3.62 -8.11 -26.17
CA PHE A 107 -2.22 -8.35 -26.52
C PHE A 107 -1.30 -8.27 -25.30
N PHE A 108 -0.12 -8.87 -25.41
CA PHE A 108 0.95 -8.72 -24.41
C PHE A 108 1.84 -7.53 -24.76
N ALA A 109 2.27 -6.80 -23.75
CA ALA A 109 3.24 -5.70 -23.86
C ALA A 109 4.51 -6.00 -23.05
N GLN A 110 5.60 -5.32 -23.40
CA GLN A 110 6.81 -5.31 -22.59
C GLN A 110 6.82 -4.08 -21.68
N ARG A 111 7.48 -4.18 -20.52
CA ARG A 111 7.51 -3.08 -19.54
C ARG A 111 8.05 -1.76 -20.08
N HIS A 112 8.98 -1.81 -21.04
CA HIS A 112 9.56 -0.60 -21.65
C HIS A 112 8.64 0.07 -22.67
N GLU A 113 7.57 -0.60 -23.10
CA GLU A 113 6.57 -0.08 -24.04
C GLU A 113 5.45 0.69 -23.30
N ILE A 114 5.45 0.70 -21.97
CA ILE A 114 4.38 1.27 -21.15
C ILE A 114 4.73 2.70 -20.76
N GLU A 115 3.84 3.62 -21.10
CA GLU A 115 3.81 4.97 -20.58
C GLU A 115 2.65 5.10 -19.58
N TYR A 116 2.99 5.36 -18.33
CA TYR A 116 2.03 5.40 -17.23
C TYR A 116 1.25 6.73 -17.25
N VAL A 117 -0.08 6.66 -17.43
CA VAL A 117 -0.99 7.82 -17.27
C VAL A 117 -1.04 8.25 -15.82
N ASN A 118 -1.11 7.26 -14.93
CA ASN A 118 -0.99 7.41 -13.50
C ASN A 118 0.18 6.54 -13.05
N ILE A 119 1.12 7.13 -12.31
CA ILE A 119 2.19 6.38 -11.65
C ILE A 119 1.49 5.28 -10.84
N PRO A 120 1.87 4.00 -11.00
CA PRO A 120 1.26 2.91 -10.25
C PRO A 120 1.33 3.24 -8.76
N GLU A 121 0.27 2.93 -8.00
CA GLU A 121 0.04 3.31 -6.59
C GLU A 121 1.10 2.93 -5.53
N GLN A 122 2.39 2.75 -5.80
CA GLN A 122 3.36 2.11 -4.88
C GLN A 122 2.88 0.74 -4.34
N GLU A 123 3.80 -0.20 -4.17
CA GLU A 123 3.44 -1.44 -3.46
C GLU A 123 3.07 -1.09 -2.03
N GLU A 124 1.97 -1.65 -1.52
CA GLU A 124 1.52 -1.45 -0.15
C GLU A 124 1.70 -2.73 0.67
N THR A 125 1.81 -2.59 1.98
CA THR A 125 1.64 -3.69 2.92
C THR A 125 0.44 -3.38 3.79
N ALA A 126 -0.57 -4.25 3.72
CA ALA A 126 -1.72 -4.20 4.59
C ALA A 126 -1.42 -4.97 5.88
N VAL A 127 -1.59 -4.31 7.01
CA VAL A 127 -1.55 -4.93 8.34
C VAL A 127 -2.95 -4.90 8.91
N THR A 128 -3.55 -6.08 9.04
CA THR A 128 -4.88 -6.26 9.61
C THR A 128 -4.76 -6.77 11.03
N TYR A 129 -5.47 -6.13 11.94
CA TYR A 129 -5.58 -6.52 13.33
C TYR A 129 -7.03 -6.90 13.63
N VAL A 130 -7.19 -8.03 14.33
CA VAL A 130 -8.44 -8.41 14.98
C VAL A 130 -8.28 -8.14 16.46
N LEU A 131 -9.10 -7.23 17.00
CA LEU A 131 -9.13 -6.88 18.40
C LEU A 131 -10.15 -7.73 19.15
N LYS A 132 -9.91 -7.97 20.44
CA LYS A 132 -10.91 -8.66 21.29
C LYS A 132 -12.22 -7.88 21.41
N HIS A 133 -12.14 -6.55 21.35
CA HIS A 133 -13.28 -5.63 21.33
C HIS A 133 -12.90 -4.34 20.58
N GLN A 134 -13.88 -3.58 20.10
CA GLN A 134 -13.63 -2.24 19.56
C GLN A 134 -13.21 -1.26 20.67
N GLY A 135 -12.52 -0.18 20.32
CA GLY A 135 -12.11 0.83 21.32
C GLY A 135 -11.01 1.78 20.85
N LYS A 136 -10.50 2.57 21.79
CA LYS A 136 -9.37 3.47 21.53
C LYS A 136 -8.08 2.66 21.47
N ALA A 137 -7.45 2.64 20.30
CA ALA A 137 -6.20 1.94 20.06
C ALA A 137 -5.11 2.93 19.65
N THR A 138 -3.88 2.69 20.10
CA THR A 138 -2.71 3.45 19.64
C THR A 138 -1.79 2.51 18.88
N LEU A 139 -1.64 2.73 17.58
CA LEU A 139 -0.58 2.11 16.79
C LEU A 139 0.73 2.84 17.08
N SER A 140 1.78 2.09 17.43
CA SER A 140 3.14 2.62 17.50
C SER A 140 4.05 1.83 16.58
N TYR A 141 4.96 2.53 15.91
CA TYR A 141 6.08 1.94 15.19
C TYR A 141 7.26 2.89 15.13
N GLN A 142 8.45 2.30 14.96
CA GLN A 142 9.68 3.04 14.78
C GLN A 142 10.03 3.06 13.30
N ILE A 143 10.65 4.15 12.86
CA ILE A 143 11.39 4.21 11.60
C ILE A 143 12.83 4.61 11.92
N GLN A 144 13.79 4.00 11.24
CA GLN A 144 15.18 4.45 11.35
C GLN A 144 15.26 5.88 10.81
N GLY A 145 15.88 6.78 11.58
CA GLY A 145 16.31 8.05 11.00
C GLY A 145 17.43 7.73 10.03
N GLU A 146 17.40 8.29 8.81
CA GLU A 146 18.61 8.26 7.99
C GLU A 146 19.73 8.90 8.81
N ASP A 147 20.84 8.18 8.98
CA ASP A 147 22.08 8.80 9.44
C ASP A 147 22.35 9.95 8.46
N PHE A 148 22.16 11.20 8.91
CA PHE A 148 22.68 12.37 8.21
C PHE A 148 24.21 12.28 8.31
N ILE A 149 24.82 11.50 7.42
CA ILE A 149 26.26 11.50 7.23
C ILE A 149 26.57 12.82 6.51
N SER A 150 27.10 13.77 7.28
CA SER A 150 27.66 15.03 6.82
C SER A 150 29.01 14.88 6.12
#